data_AF-A0A959BBC7-F1
#
_entry.id   AF-A0A959BBC7-F1
#
_cell.length_a   1.000
_cell.length_b   1.000
_cell.length_c   1.000
_cell.angle_alpha   90.00
_cell.angle_beta   90.00
_cell.angle_gamma   90.00
#
_symmetry.space_group_name_H-M   'P 1'
#
loop_
_entity.id
_entity.type
_entity.pdbx_description
1 polymer ?
#
loop_
_entity_poly.entity_id
_entity_poly.type
_entity_poly.pdbx_seq_one_letter_code
_entity_poly.pdbx_strand_id
1 'polypeptide(L)' 'DLPSVDREEDGGKLLAHRAFWSYPETPRTDCTITELIFVNNSIQDGLYLLNIMIASFEIDASPGKPVLYKLEPA' A
#
# COMPACT_ATOMS: atom_id res chain seq x y z
N ASP A 1 8.94 0.20 4.43
CA ASP A 1 8.57 -0.41 5.72
C ASP A 1 8.10 0.62 6.76
N LEU A 2 7.95 1.90 6.39
CA LEU A 2 7.64 2.98 7.33
C LEU A 2 6.17 2.94 7.78
N PRO A 3 5.85 3.53 8.96
CA PRO A 3 4.48 3.65 9.44
C PRO A 3 3.62 4.54 8.56
N SER A 4 4.23 5.45 7.79
CA SER A 4 3.48 6.20 6.80
C SER A 4 4.26 6.57 5.53
N VAL A 5 3.52 6.83 4.45
CA VAL A 5 4.04 7.49 3.24
C VAL A 5 4.30 8.99 3.43
N ASP A 6 3.66 9.62 4.42
CA ASP A 6 3.93 10.99 4.84
C ASP A 6 4.89 11.02 6.04
N ARG A 7 5.49 12.19 6.30
CA ARG A 7 6.31 12.39 7.50
C ARG A 7 5.42 12.41 8.74
N GLU A 8 5.92 11.86 9.84
CA GLU A 8 5.24 11.90 11.14
C GLU A 8 4.92 13.34 11.58
N GLU A 9 5.89 14.24 11.43
CA GLU A 9 5.73 15.68 11.66
C GLU A 9 5.62 16.44 10.32
N ASP A 10 4.44 16.42 9.70
CA ASP A 10 4.17 17.16 8.45
C ASP A 10 3.25 18.38 8.64
N GLY A 11 2.70 18.55 9.85
CA GLY A 11 1.70 19.58 10.18
C GLY A 11 0.29 19.24 9.71
N GLY A 12 -0.03 17.97 9.49
CA GLY A 12 -1.35 17.49 9.06
C GLY A 12 -1.64 17.74 7.57
N LYS A 13 -0.60 17.86 6.74
CA LYS A 13 -0.76 18.23 5.32
C LYS A 13 -1.17 17.05 4.47
N LEU A 14 -0.66 15.84 4.78
CA LEU A 14 -0.92 14.58 4.08
C LEU A 14 -0.65 14.69 2.57
N LEU A 15 0.50 15.28 2.21
CA LEU A 15 0.79 15.63 0.82
C LEU A 15 0.94 14.38 -0.05
N ALA A 16 1.60 13.33 0.45
CA ALA A 16 1.78 12.09 -0.28
C ALA A 16 0.45 11.37 -0.47
N HIS A 17 -0.37 11.25 0.58
CA HIS A 17 -1.71 10.66 0.48
C HIS A 17 -2.59 11.42 -0.52
N ARG A 18 -2.66 12.76 -0.44
CA ARG A 18 -3.46 13.59 -1.34
C ARG A 18 -3.02 13.44 -2.79
N ALA A 19 -1.72 13.45 -3.04
CA ALA A 19 -1.17 13.26 -4.38
C ALA A 19 -1.47 11.86 -4.92
N PHE A 20 -1.25 10.82 -4.11
CA PHE A 20 -1.48 9.42 -4.51
C PHE A 20 -2.92 9.16 -4.92
N TRP A 21 -3.89 9.61 -4.10
CA TRP A 21 -5.30 9.45 -4.38
C TRP A 21 -5.90 10.53 -5.27
N SER A 22 -5.16 11.57 -5.66
CA SER A 22 -5.72 12.73 -6.39
C SER A 22 -6.89 13.39 -5.65
N TYR A 23 -6.79 13.46 -4.32
CA TYR A 23 -7.81 14.02 -3.44
C TYR A 23 -7.57 15.52 -3.17
N PRO A 24 -8.60 16.38 -3.17
CA PRO A 24 -10.04 16.05 -3.24
C PRO A 24 -10.65 16.09 -4.65
N GLU A 25 -9.90 16.51 -5.67
CA GLU A 25 -10.48 16.89 -6.97
C GLU A 25 -11.03 15.69 -7.77
N THR A 26 -10.26 14.61 -7.89
CA THR A 26 -10.68 13.43 -8.65
C THR A 26 -10.13 12.16 -7.99
N PRO A 27 -10.74 11.73 -6.87
CA PRO A 27 -10.22 10.65 -6.07
C PRO A 27 -10.13 9.33 -6.84
N ARG A 28 -8.96 8.68 -6.80
CA ARG A 28 -8.73 7.33 -7.30
C ARG A 28 -9.27 6.31 -6.29
N THR A 29 -10.33 5.59 -6.67
CA THR A 29 -11.04 4.65 -5.77
C THR A 29 -10.61 3.20 -5.95
N ASP A 30 -9.80 2.90 -6.96
CA ASP A 30 -9.30 1.58 -7.34
C ASP A 30 -7.86 1.32 -6.87
N CYS A 31 -7.35 2.15 -5.95
CA CYS A 31 -6.01 2.01 -5.41
C CYS A 31 -5.96 2.12 -3.88
N THR A 32 -4.98 1.44 -3.29
CA THR A 32 -4.73 1.45 -1.84
C THR A 32 -3.26 1.73 -1.56
N ILE A 33 -2.98 2.20 -0.34
CA ILE A 33 -1.63 2.34 0.20
C ILE A 33 -1.43 1.22 1.23
N THR A 34 -0.29 0.53 1.16
CA THR A 34 0.12 -0.43 2.19
C THR A 34 1.31 0.14 2.94
N GLU A 35 1.12 0.40 4.22
CA GLU A 35 2.16 0.89 5.14
C GLU A 35 2.65 -0.27 6.02
N LEU A 36 3.81 -0.10 6.67
CA LEU A 36 4.43 -1.13 7.53
C LEU A 36 4.64 -2.50 6.87
N ILE A 37 4.71 -2.55 5.54
CA ILE A 37 5.04 -3.79 4.84
C ILE A 37 6.49 -4.19 5.16
N PHE A 38 6.70 -5.49 5.37
CA PHE A 38 8.01 -6.12 5.44
C PHE A 38 8.13 -7.15 4.33
N VAL A 39 9.21 -7.06 3.55
CA VAL A 39 9.59 -8.06 2.55
C VAL A 39 11.01 -8.50 2.87
N ASN A 40 11.25 -9.81 2.89
CA ASN A 40 12.58 -10.33 3.17
C ASN A 40 13.57 -9.92 2.06
N ASN A 41 14.73 -9.36 2.43
CA ASN A 41 15.79 -8.96 1.51
C ASN A 41 16.34 -10.10 0.63
N SER A 42 16.08 -11.37 0.96
CA SER A 42 16.45 -12.51 0.12
C SER A 42 15.55 -12.69 -1.10
N ILE A 43 14.39 -12.02 -1.15
CA ILE A 43 13.49 -12.02 -2.31
C ILE A 43 14.11 -11.16 -3.40
N GLN A 44 14.21 -11.72 -4.60
CA GLN A 44 14.77 -11.02 -5.78
C GLN A 44 13.74 -10.09 -6.42
N ASP A 45 14.20 -8.99 -6.99
CA ASP A 45 13.37 -8.11 -7.81
C ASP A 45 12.82 -8.87 -9.03
N GLY A 46 11.57 -8.61 -9.39
CA GLY A 46 10.92 -9.26 -10.52
C GLY A 46 9.41 -9.09 -10.53
N LEU A 47 8.73 -9.86 -11.39
CA LEU A 47 7.29 -9.86 -11.50
C LEU A 47 6.68 -10.91 -10.55
N TYR A 48 5.78 -10.45 -9.68
CA TYR A 48 5.07 -11.28 -8.72
C TYR A 48 3.57 -11.00 -8.82
N LEU A 49 2.76 -12.01 -8.57
CA LEU A 49 1.35 -11.82 -8.25
C LEU A 49 1.25 -11.45 -6.76
N LEU A 50 0.70 -10.27 -6.48
CA LEU A 50 0.44 -9.78 -5.13
C LEU A 50 -1.01 -10.06 -4.75
N ASN A 51 -1.21 -10.84 -3.69
CA ASN A 51 -2.50 -10.99 -3.03
C ASN A 51 -2.53 -10.17 -1.74
N ILE A 52 -3.46 -9.21 -1.64
CA ILE A 52 -3.66 -8.39 -0.45
C ILE A 52 -4.94 -8.88 0.24
N MET A 53 -4.79 -9.59 1.36
CA MET A 53 -5.92 -10.03 2.17
C MET A 53 -6.27 -8.94 3.18
N ILE A 54 -7.52 -8.45 3.15
CA ILE A 54 -8.09 -7.47 4.08
C ILE A 54 -9.31 -8.05 4.80
N ALA A 55 -9.66 -7.48 5.95
CA ALA A 55 -10.91 -7.83 6.63
C ALA A 55 -12.11 -7.17 5.95
N SER A 56 -13.23 -7.90 5.84
CA SER A 56 -14.48 -7.42 5.21
C SER A 56 -15.28 -6.52 6.16
N PHE A 57 -14.68 -5.41 6.60
CA PHE A 57 -15.33 -4.38 7.41
C PHE A 57 -15.36 -3.05 6.66
N GLU A 58 -16.34 -2.22 6.96
CA GLU A 58 -16.42 -0.84 6.46
C GLU A 58 -15.64 0.08 7.41
N ILE A 59 -14.35 0.21 7.14
CA ILE A 59 -13.37 1.00 7.93
C ILE A 59 -12.45 1.75 6.98
N ASP A 60 -11.80 2.80 7.47
CA ASP A 60 -10.90 3.67 6.71
C ASP A 60 -9.54 3.01 6.39
N ALA A 61 -9.10 2.07 7.22
CA ALA A 61 -7.93 1.22 6.96
C ALA A 61 -8.11 -0.19 7.54
N SER A 62 -7.59 -1.21 6.85
CA SER A 62 -7.65 -2.61 7.30
C SER A 62 -6.25 -3.20 7.43
N PRO A 63 -5.94 -3.96 8.50
CA PRO A 63 -4.70 -4.70 8.56
C PRO A 63 -4.63 -5.69 7.39
N GLY A 64 -3.55 -5.60 6.62
CA GLY A 64 -3.30 -6.46 5.47
C GLY A 64 -2.39 -7.64 5.79
N LYS A 65 -2.55 -8.73 5.07
CA LYS A 65 -1.55 -9.81 4.99
C LYS A 65 -1.11 -10.02 3.53
N PRO A 66 -0.18 -9.19 3.02
CA PRO A 66 0.35 -9.32 1.67
C PRO A 66 1.02 -10.69 1.46
N VAL A 67 0.72 -11.35 0.36
CA VAL A 67 1.40 -12.58 -0.06
C VAL A 67 1.88 -12.41 -1.50
N LEU A 68 3.17 -12.60 -1.70
CA LEU A 68 3.81 -12.56 -3.01
C LEU A 68 3.93 -13.99 -3.57
N TYR A 69 3.44 -14.19 -4.78
CA TYR A 69 3.62 -15.42 -5.55
C TYR A 69 4.54 -15.13 -6.73
N LYS A 70 5.66 -15.85 -6.83
CA LYS A 70 6.57 -15.72 -7.96
C LYS A 70 5.85 -16.22 -9.22
N LEU A 71 5.89 -15.43 -10.29
CA LEU A 71 5.37 -15.85 -11.57
C LEU A 71 6.46 -16.58 -12.36
N GLU A 72 6.11 -17.74 -12.91
CA GLU A 72 6.95 -18.45 -13.87
C GLU A 72 6.65 -17.88 -15.27
N PRO A 73 7.68 -17.72 -16.14
CA PRO A 73 7.46 -17.46 -17.55
C PRO A 73 6.61 -18.57 -18.18
N ALA A 74 5.77 -18.20 -19.15
CA ALA A 74 4.99 -19.14 -19.95
C ALA A 74 5.89 -19.99 -20.88
#